data_AF-A0A448E1M7-F1
#
_entry.id   AF-A0A448E1M7-F1
#
_cell.length_a   1.000
_cell.length_b   1.000
_cell.length_c   1.000
_cell.angle_alpha   90.00
_cell.angle_beta   90.00
_cell.angle_gamma   90.00
#
_symmetry.space_group_name_H-M   'P 1'
#
loop_
_entity.id
_entity.type
_entity.pdbx_description
1 polymer ?
#
loop_
_entity_poly.entity_id
_entity_poly.type
_entity_poly.pdbx_seq_one_letter_code
_entity_poly.pdbx_strand_id
1 'polypeptide(L)'
;MDVRLPLTTAAICFALLIGGCSPGDEKRVANLDEKTATFEQSLDAVSDPKLKDAITELGGSLLLLERARLKLDEIAPQTEYGEDALAVLKHYPAPQALVDTFINGLFVLHKDASSDYLTDLQPVFPFNLNIPGGFLFPHGIEWHSVTLSNKRVIAWQPEWSETDPGIQLSPSSSNVTNPDDLTVTYPFIDGLNVDKKSLPQPVSLQGQIEVIAPRRLYSFDLTQKDVGQTHTNDNLSVKLLRLEKNYAEVEVSNSLPLAAEVAETRINPLIVQARDASGQYLVRAGSINESPEQVAFYQQQLAQLQKQQSWSDTLEKQLSDDQQTFEKEHPRRYNKVYFHGPIDTLEVSVLDFSQATVTRKTLDLPVRTFNQHTTAKAVQPLDLPVVVYDDLAANWLKGASLTEEQLKAGVRVHQSVEEPSAARIEFSHRRTFNDELLGDELNPGVSPVTFFTEKRGGKLDEPIELPPEAYQVDPLRATITYDLNLFPETPAIAVGSMPLFLATVAKQAYDAKSLPKGLEIKDNTLVVDLKAFPANEWRFFVKDDSGNYLKQILSVSHDAGAEGPALFGVHYFYGRPTRVETYQRTEVGTVQYGFEVKLDKAPVDDVSP
;
A
#
# COMPACT_ATOMS: atom_id res chain seq x y z
N MET A 1 -15.00 7.69 -6.64
CA MET A 1 -14.93 9.07 -7.15
C MET A 1 -15.40 9.04 -8.60
N ASP A 2 -16.68 9.29 -8.82
CA ASP A 2 -17.21 9.50 -10.18
C ASP A 2 -17.84 10.89 -10.16
N VAL A 3 -17.23 11.83 -10.87
CA VAL A 3 -17.69 13.22 -10.95
C VAL A 3 -17.85 13.54 -12.43
N ARG A 4 -19.05 13.32 -12.94
CA ARG A 4 -19.50 13.89 -14.21
C ARG A 4 -20.50 15.00 -13.91
N LEU A 5 -20.03 16.25 -13.92
CA LEU A 5 -20.68 17.39 -14.61
C LEU A 5 -19.77 18.63 -14.57
N PRO A 6 -19.87 19.51 -15.58
CA PRO A 6 -18.79 20.38 -16.03
C PRO A 6 -18.83 21.72 -15.33
N LEU A 7 -17.80 21.99 -14.55
CA LEU A 7 -17.04 23.23 -14.61
C LEU A 7 -15.62 22.80 -14.25
N THR A 8 -14.67 23.16 -15.09
CA THR A 8 -13.26 22.82 -15.00
C THR A 8 -12.66 23.29 -13.68
N THR A 9 -12.89 22.55 -12.60
CA THR A 9 -12.38 22.83 -11.26
C THR A 9 -11.06 22.12 -11.06
N ALA A 10 -10.04 22.85 -10.63
CA ALA A 10 -8.74 22.34 -10.25
C ALA A 10 -8.87 21.39 -9.05
N ALA A 11 -9.26 20.13 -9.30
CA ALA A 11 -9.18 19.06 -8.32
C ALA A 11 -7.75 18.95 -7.81
N ILE A 12 -7.54 19.39 -6.56
CA ILE A 12 -6.31 19.17 -5.81
C ILE A 12 -6.31 17.69 -5.41
N CYS A 13 -5.44 16.89 -6.03
CA CYS A 13 -5.36 15.46 -5.76
C CYS A 13 -4.52 15.19 -4.51
N PHE A 14 -5.15 14.81 -3.39
CA PHE A 14 -4.49 14.31 -2.18
C PHE A 14 -4.62 12.80 -2.03
N ALA A 15 -3.54 12.14 -1.64
CA ALA A 15 -3.60 10.82 -1.01
C ALA A 15 -3.65 11.01 0.51
N LEU A 16 -4.70 10.50 1.17
CA LEU A 16 -4.90 10.62 2.62
C LEU A 16 -4.12 9.55 3.37
N LEU A 17 -3.57 9.92 4.54
CA LEU A 17 -3.02 8.98 5.52
C LEU A 17 -3.72 9.18 6.88
N ILE A 18 -3.89 8.08 7.62
CA ILE A 18 -4.36 8.01 9.02
C ILE A 18 -3.18 7.56 9.88
N GLY A 19 -2.96 8.19 11.04
CA GLY A 19 -1.85 7.86 11.97
C GLY A 19 -1.64 8.96 13.01
N GLY A 20 -1.41 8.58 14.27
CA GLY A 20 -1.60 9.36 15.50
C GLY A 20 -0.55 10.44 15.81
N CYS A 21 -0.96 11.39 16.67
CA CYS A 21 -0.28 12.66 16.97
C CYS A 21 0.59 12.61 18.24
N SER A 22 1.71 13.32 18.22
CA SER A 22 2.58 13.68 19.35
C SER A 22 2.18 15.05 19.97
N PRO A 23 2.64 15.39 21.18
CA PRO A 23 2.22 16.59 21.91
C PRO A 23 2.66 17.94 21.31
N GLY A 24 3.64 17.96 20.39
CA GLY A 24 3.94 19.16 19.58
C GLY A 24 2.90 19.41 18.49
N ASP A 25 2.27 18.33 18.02
CA ASP A 25 1.33 18.27 16.91
C ASP A 25 -0.02 18.84 17.35
N GLU A 26 -0.40 18.65 18.62
CA GLU A 26 -1.62 19.21 19.20
C GLU A 26 -1.73 20.73 19.00
N LYS A 27 -0.63 21.49 19.13
CA LYS A 27 -0.68 22.96 19.02
C LYS A 27 -0.84 23.45 17.57
N ARG A 28 -0.24 22.78 16.59
CA ARG A 28 -0.34 23.17 15.17
C ARG A 28 -1.65 22.67 14.57
N VAL A 29 -2.07 21.46 14.93
CA VAL A 29 -3.36 20.89 14.53
C VAL A 29 -4.50 21.69 15.16
N ALA A 30 -4.43 22.05 16.45
CA ALA A 30 -5.44 22.89 17.09
C ALA A 30 -5.58 24.27 16.41
N ASN A 31 -4.48 24.88 15.96
CA ASN A 31 -4.52 26.14 15.20
C ASN A 31 -5.17 25.95 13.82
N LEU A 32 -4.91 24.83 13.14
CA LEU A 32 -5.58 24.52 11.87
C LEU A 32 -7.08 24.24 12.04
N ASP A 33 -7.47 23.58 13.12
CA ASP A 33 -8.87 23.31 13.43
C ASP A 33 -9.63 24.59 13.78
N GLU A 34 -9.01 25.51 14.55
CA GLU A 34 -9.54 26.86 14.78
C GLU A 34 -9.68 27.65 13.48
N LYS A 35 -8.68 27.58 12.60
CA LYS A 35 -8.70 28.19 11.27
C LYS A 35 -9.82 27.61 10.39
N THR A 36 -10.03 26.29 10.46
CA THR A 36 -11.10 25.58 9.73
C THR A 36 -12.47 26.02 10.24
N ALA A 37 -12.67 26.04 11.55
CA ALA A 37 -13.93 26.51 12.14
C ALA A 37 -14.22 27.98 11.80
N THR A 38 -13.20 28.84 11.83
CA THR A 38 -13.33 30.25 11.44
C THR A 38 -13.70 30.39 9.96
N PHE A 39 -13.11 29.57 9.10
CA PHE A 39 -13.46 29.54 7.67
C PHE A 39 -14.90 29.07 7.45
N GLU A 40 -15.33 27.98 8.08
CA GLU A 40 -16.70 27.48 7.98
C GLU A 40 -17.73 28.52 8.45
N GLN A 41 -17.48 29.19 9.59
CA GLN A 41 -18.33 30.28 10.06
C GLN A 41 -18.40 31.46 9.08
N SER A 42 -17.30 31.75 8.36
CA SER A 42 -17.30 32.82 7.37
C SER A 42 -18.24 32.54 6.18
N LEU A 43 -18.52 31.27 5.89
CA LEU A 43 -19.42 30.86 4.80
C LEU A 43 -20.89 31.17 5.08
N ASP A 44 -21.28 31.36 6.35
CA ASP A 44 -22.65 31.73 6.73
C ASP A 44 -23.00 33.16 6.31
N ALA A 45 -22.00 34.02 6.14
CA ALA A 45 -22.17 35.38 5.66
C ALA A 45 -22.39 35.47 4.14
N VAL A 46 -22.16 34.38 3.39
CA VAL A 46 -22.29 34.34 1.92
C VAL A 46 -23.69 33.88 1.54
N SER A 47 -24.50 34.81 1.02
CA SER A 47 -25.91 34.53 0.66
C SER A 47 -26.09 33.92 -0.73
N ASP A 48 -25.17 34.16 -1.66
CA ASP A 48 -25.21 33.61 -3.02
C ASP A 48 -24.73 32.15 -3.02
N PRO A 49 -25.57 31.18 -3.45
CA PRO A 49 -25.21 29.76 -3.40
C PRO A 49 -24.00 29.41 -4.27
N LYS A 50 -23.91 29.93 -5.51
CA LYS A 50 -22.82 29.59 -6.43
C LYS A 50 -21.49 30.16 -5.94
N LEU A 51 -21.51 31.37 -5.36
CA LEU A 51 -20.35 31.96 -4.72
C LEU A 51 -19.94 31.19 -3.45
N LYS A 52 -20.91 30.78 -2.63
CA LYS A 52 -20.66 29.97 -1.43
C LYS A 52 -20.00 28.65 -1.79
N ASP A 53 -20.49 27.96 -2.82
CA ASP A 53 -19.92 26.69 -3.30
C ASP A 53 -18.48 26.88 -3.77
N ALA A 54 -18.20 27.91 -4.59
CA ALA A 54 -16.85 28.19 -5.08
C ALA A 54 -15.85 28.54 -3.96
N ILE A 55 -16.28 29.33 -2.96
CA ILE A 55 -15.44 29.64 -1.78
C ILE A 55 -15.20 28.37 -0.98
N THR A 56 -16.23 27.56 -0.76
CA THR A 56 -16.16 26.31 0.01
C THR A 56 -15.19 25.33 -0.63
N GLU A 57 -15.28 25.12 -1.95
CA GLU A 57 -14.42 24.20 -2.69
C GLU A 57 -12.95 24.63 -2.65
N LEU A 58 -12.65 25.89 -3.00
CA LEU A 58 -11.27 26.38 -3.04
C LEU A 58 -10.65 26.51 -1.64
N GLY A 59 -11.40 27.06 -0.69
CA GLY A 59 -10.93 27.24 0.69
C GLY A 59 -10.78 25.91 1.42
N GLY A 60 -11.73 24.99 1.27
CA GLY A 60 -11.62 23.64 1.79
C GLY A 60 -10.41 22.90 1.22
N SER A 61 -10.17 23.00 -0.10
CA SER A 61 -9.01 22.37 -0.74
C SER A 61 -7.67 22.94 -0.26
N LEU A 62 -7.58 24.25 0.00
CA LEU A 62 -6.40 24.90 0.58
C LEU A 62 -6.15 24.47 2.04
N LEU A 63 -7.20 24.31 2.85
CA LEU A 63 -7.08 23.80 4.22
C LEU A 63 -6.63 22.34 4.24
N LEU A 64 -7.16 21.50 3.33
CA LEU A 64 -6.70 20.13 3.15
C LEU A 64 -5.22 20.07 2.73
N LEU A 65 -4.78 20.97 1.84
CA LEU A 65 -3.39 21.10 1.44
C LEU A 65 -2.47 21.45 2.61
N GLU A 66 -2.88 22.39 3.45
CA GLU A 66 -2.14 22.79 4.63
C GLU A 66 -2.05 21.64 5.65
N ARG A 67 -3.16 20.93 5.89
CA ARG A 67 -3.18 19.72 6.72
C ARG A 67 -2.23 18.65 6.20
N ALA A 68 -2.26 18.37 4.90
CA ALA A 68 -1.40 17.39 4.27
C ALA A 68 0.08 17.78 4.39
N ARG A 69 0.43 19.06 4.18
CA ARG A 69 1.81 19.57 4.34
C ARG A 69 2.32 19.39 5.76
N LEU A 70 1.54 19.79 6.76
CA LEU A 70 1.90 19.62 8.17
C LEU A 70 2.16 18.15 8.48
N LYS A 71 1.24 17.26 8.08
CA LYS A 71 1.37 15.82 8.29
C LYS A 71 2.60 15.21 7.61
N LEU A 72 2.90 15.62 6.38
CA LEU A 72 4.04 15.09 5.61
C LEU A 72 5.38 15.63 6.12
N ASP A 73 5.45 16.91 6.52
CA ASP A 73 6.65 17.52 7.08
C ASP A 73 7.01 16.94 8.48
N GLU A 74 6.04 16.33 9.17
CA GLU A 74 6.21 15.70 10.47
C GLU A 74 6.57 14.20 10.40
N ILE A 75 6.69 13.63 9.20
CA ILE A 75 7.05 12.21 9.02
C ILE A 75 8.43 11.92 9.61
N ALA A 76 8.42 11.28 10.77
CA ALA A 76 9.56 10.91 11.59
C ALA A 76 10.16 9.53 11.16
N PRO A 77 11.37 9.16 11.65
CA PRO A 77 12.43 8.48 10.89
C PRO A 77 12.32 6.94 10.78
N GLN A 78 11.13 6.35 10.87
CA GLN A 78 11.02 4.92 10.59
C GLN A 78 11.27 4.70 9.11
N THR A 79 12.43 4.08 8.83
CA THR A 79 12.81 3.71 7.47
C THR A 79 12.01 2.50 7.07
N GLU A 80 11.16 2.67 6.07
CA GLU A 80 10.37 1.59 5.49
C GLU A 80 10.88 1.35 4.08
N TYR A 81 11.09 0.08 3.75
CA TYR A 81 11.64 -0.32 2.47
C TYR A 81 10.53 -0.77 1.54
N GLY A 82 10.49 -0.15 0.36
CA GLY A 82 9.61 -0.50 -0.73
C GLY A 82 10.32 -1.32 -1.80
N GLU A 83 9.71 -1.34 -2.97
CA GLU A 83 10.11 -2.16 -4.11
C GLU A 83 10.40 -1.25 -5.30
N ASP A 84 11.18 -1.75 -6.26
CA ASP A 84 11.33 -1.09 -7.54
C ASP A 84 10.05 -1.28 -8.38
N ALA A 85 9.18 -0.28 -8.40
CA ALA A 85 7.96 -0.30 -9.19
C ALA A 85 8.23 -0.41 -10.70
N LEU A 86 9.41 0.00 -11.16
CA LEU A 86 9.79 0.00 -12.57
C LEU A 86 10.43 -1.33 -13.01
N ALA A 87 10.78 -2.22 -12.07
CA ALA A 87 11.37 -3.52 -12.37
C ALA A 87 10.54 -4.33 -13.36
N VAL A 88 9.21 -4.19 -13.29
CA VAL A 88 8.25 -4.85 -14.19
C VAL A 88 8.53 -4.56 -15.67
N LEU A 89 9.02 -3.37 -16.00
CA LEU A 89 9.22 -2.92 -17.39
C LEU A 89 10.28 -3.73 -18.13
N LYS A 90 11.24 -4.36 -17.43
CA LYS A 90 12.28 -5.18 -18.08
C LYS A 90 11.71 -6.40 -18.81
N HIS A 91 10.49 -6.79 -18.46
CA HIS A 91 9.79 -7.96 -19.02
C HIS A 91 8.92 -7.61 -20.22
N TYR A 92 8.65 -6.33 -20.46
CA TYR A 92 7.73 -5.88 -21.49
C TYR A 92 8.48 -4.98 -22.48
N PRO A 93 8.58 -5.36 -23.77
CA PRO A 93 9.42 -4.66 -24.74
C PRO A 93 8.93 -3.23 -25.06
N ALA A 94 7.69 -2.90 -24.72
CA ALA A 94 7.10 -1.59 -24.90
C ALA A 94 5.99 -1.34 -23.86
N PRO A 95 5.67 -0.06 -23.54
CA PRO A 95 4.55 0.28 -22.65
C PRO A 95 3.22 -0.38 -23.02
N GLN A 96 2.90 -0.49 -24.31
CA GLN A 96 1.67 -1.15 -24.76
C GLN A 96 1.60 -2.64 -24.37
N ALA A 97 2.73 -3.36 -24.38
CA ALA A 97 2.74 -4.77 -23.98
C ALA A 97 2.42 -4.96 -22.49
N LEU A 98 2.81 -4.00 -21.65
CA LEU A 98 2.43 -3.97 -20.24
C LEU A 98 0.93 -3.65 -20.09
N VAL A 99 0.38 -2.73 -20.88
CA VAL A 99 -1.08 -2.44 -20.92
C VAL A 99 -1.88 -3.67 -21.34
N ASP A 100 -1.48 -4.35 -22.40
CA ASP A 100 -2.15 -5.56 -22.89
C ASP A 100 -2.14 -6.65 -21.80
N THR A 101 -1.04 -6.78 -21.07
CA THR A 101 -0.93 -7.72 -19.94
C THR A 101 -1.85 -7.32 -18.78
N PHE A 102 -1.88 -6.03 -18.43
CA PHE A 102 -2.75 -5.50 -17.38
C PHE A 102 -4.23 -5.79 -17.66
N ILE A 103 -4.69 -5.50 -18.88
CA ILE A 103 -6.07 -5.68 -19.29
C ILE A 103 -6.43 -7.17 -19.46
N ASN A 104 -5.56 -7.99 -20.06
CA ASN A 104 -5.86 -9.40 -20.35
C ASN A 104 -5.62 -10.32 -19.15
N GLY A 105 -4.91 -9.85 -18.12
CA GLY A 105 -4.71 -10.56 -16.85
C GLY A 105 -5.79 -10.29 -15.79
N LEU A 106 -6.70 -9.35 -16.06
CA LEU A 106 -7.82 -8.99 -15.18
C LEU A 106 -8.91 -10.07 -15.21
N PHE A 107 -9.38 -10.47 -14.03
CA PHE A 107 -10.54 -11.34 -13.87
C PHE A 107 -11.28 -11.01 -12.57
N VAL A 108 -12.43 -11.64 -12.32
CA VAL A 108 -13.26 -11.38 -11.14
C VAL A 108 -13.37 -12.63 -10.28
N LEU A 109 -13.07 -12.49 -8.99
CA LEU A 109 -13.32 -13.51 -7.98
C LEU A 109 -14.65 -13.24 -7.26
N HIS A 110 -15.40 -14.31 -7.02
CA HIS A 110 -16.45 -14.33 -6.02
C HIS A 110 -15.80 -14.47 -4.63
N LYS A 111 -16.14 -13.57 -3.71
CA LYS A 111 -15.74 -13.64 -2.31
C LYS A 111 -16.97 -13.85 -1.44
N ASP A 112 -16.85 -14.80 -0.50
CA ASP A 112 -17.88 -14.99 0.51
C ASP A 112 -17.87 -13.77 1.44
N ALA A 113 -18.98 -13.02 1.43
CA ALA A 113 -19.21 -11.94 2.37
C ALA A 113 -19.63 -12.53 3.73
N SER A 114 -19.39 -11.80 4.82
CA SER A 114 -19.80 -12.20 6.17
C SER A 114 -21.32 -12.15 6.41
N SER A 115 -22.13 -11.92 5.36
CA SER A 115 -23.57 -11.74 5.46
C SER A 115 -24.32 -12.58 4.42
N ASP A 116 -25.44 -13.17 4.86
CA ASP A 116 -26.25 -14.11 4.05
C ASP A 116 -26.99 -13.46 2.87
N TYR A 117 -26.97 -12.13 2.76
CA TYR A 117 -27.62 -11.39 1.69
C TYR A 117 -26.65 -10.59 0.81
N LEU A 118 -25.33 -10.78 0.98
CA LEU A 118 -24.29 -10.08 0.21
C LEU A 118 -23.42 -11.08 -0.56
N THR A 119 -23.10 -10.76 -1.82
CA THR A 119 -22.00 -11.38 -2.57
C THR A 119 -20.97 -10.34 -2.92
N ASP A 120 -19.74 -10.50 -2.46
CA ASP A 120 -18.65 -9.63 -2.87
C ASP A 120 -18.00 -10.13 -4.16
N LEU A 121 -17.67 -9.20 -5.04
CA LEU A 121 -16.98 -9.40 -6.30
C LEU A 121 -15.67 -8.62 -6.24
N GLN A 122 -14.56 -9.32 -6.36
CA GLN A 122 -13.22 -8.76 -6.32
C GLN A 122 -12.60 -8.80 -7.72
N PRO A 123 -12.44 -7.65 -8.39
CA PRO A 123 -11.55 -7.55 -9.54
C PRO A 123 -10.10 -7.83 -9.12
N VAL A 124 -9.45 -8.78 -9.79
CA VAL A 124 -8.06 -9.16 -9.53
C VAL A 124 -7.19 -8.67 -10.68
N PHE A 125 -6.39 -7.64 -10.40
CA PHE A 125 -5.43 -7.09 -11.34
C PHE A 125 -4.10 -7.86 -11.28
N PRO A 126 -3.41 -8.02 -12.43
CA PRO A 126 -2.13 -8.74 -12.48
C PRO A 126 -0.99 -8.04 -11.76
N PHE A 127 -1.06 -6.71 -11.63
CA PHE A 127 -0.06 -5.89 -10.95
C PHE A 127 -0.66 -5.22 -9.72
N ASN A 128 0.15 -5.10 -8.68
CA ASN A 128 -0.14 -4.30 -7.49
C ASN A 128 1.19 -3.68 -7.05
N LEU A 129 1.62 -2.68 -7.78
CA LEU A 129 2.92 -2.02 -7.59
C LEU A 129 2.84 -1.06 -6.41
N ASN A 130 3.96 -0.85 -5.71
CA ASN A 130 4.06 0.09 -4.60
C ASN A 130 4.09 1.57 -5.05
N ILE A 131 3.06 1.97 -5.80
CA ILE A 131 2.81 3.32 -6.27
C ILE A 131 1.31 3.62 -6.18
N PRO A 132 0.91 4.91 -6.13
CA PRO A 132 -0.50 5.25 -6.14
C PRO A 132 -1.22 4.63 -7.34
N GLY A 133 -2.35 3.97 -7.08
CA GLY A 133 -3.16 3.29 -8.09
C GLY A 133 -2.65 1.90 -8.52
N GLY A 134 -1.56 1.37 -7.95
CA GLY A 134 -1.14 -0.01 -8.16
C GLY A 134 -0.59 -0.37 -9.55
N PHE A 135 -0.59 0.56 -10.50
CA PHE A 135 -0.13 0.37 -11.89
C PHE A 135 0.55 1.62 -12.46
N LEU A 136 1.55 1.43 -13.34
CA LEU A 136 2.44 2.51 -13.82
C LEU A 136 1.74 3.57 -14.68
N PHE A 137 0.70 3.18 -15.41
CA PHE A 137 0.09 4.05 -16.41
C PHE A 137 -1.31 4.51 -15.99
N PRO A 138 -1.74 5.72 -16.41
CA PRO A 138 -3.09 6.19 -16.17
C PRO A 138 -4.11 5.18 -16.69
N HIS A 139 -5.05 4.81 -15.82
CA HIS A 139 -6.10 3.86 -16.12
C HIS A 139 -7.37 4.19 -15.34
N GLY A 140 -8.49 3.69 -15.84
CA GLY A 140 -9.78 3.77 -15.18
C GLY A 140 -10.67 2.59 -15.56
N ILE A 141 -11.53 2.19 -14.64
CA ILE A 141 -12.52 1.14 -14.85
C ILE A 141 -13.91 1.69 -14.52
N GLU A 142 -14.85 1.48 -15.44
CA GLU A 142 -16.25 1.85 -15.29
C GLU A 142 -17.08 0.57 -15.31
N TRP A 143 -17.72 0.24 -14.19
CA TRP A 143 -18.61 -0.91 -14.10
C TRP A 143 -20.02 -0.54 -14.53
N HIS A 144 -20.65 -1.39 -15.33
CA HIS A 144 -21.97 -1.13 -15.89
C HIS A 144 -23.05 -2.03 -15.30
N SER A 145 -22.75 -3.33 -15.17
CA SER A 145 -23.75 -4.30 -14.74
C SER A 145 -23.13 -5.63 -14.31
N VAL A 146 -23.93 -6.44 -13.62
CA VAL A 146 -23.64 -7.86 -13.37
C VAL A 146 -24.76 -8.71 -13.96
N THR A 147 -24.38 -9.78 -14.63
CA THR A 147 -25.29 -10.82 -15.10
C THR A 147 -25.34 -11.96 -14.08
N LEU A 148 -26.55 -12.35 -13.68
CA LEU A 148 -26.82 -13.43 -12.74
C LEU A 148 -27.06 -14.77 -13.47
N SER A 149 -27.00 -15.89 -12.73
CA SER A 149 -27.15 -17.25 -13.25
C SER A 149 -28.51 -17.52 -13.91
N ASN A 150 -29.54 -16.76 -13.53
CA ASN A 150 -30.86 -16.79 -14.16
C ASN A 150 -30.99 -15.83 -15.36
N LYS A 151 -29.88 -15.27 -15.85
CA LYS A 151 -29.78 -14.32 -16.97
C LYS A 151 -30.37 -12.93 -16.69
N ARG A 152 -30.73 -12.61 -15.45
CA ARG A 152 -31.05 -11.21 -15.09
C ARG A 152 -29.78 -10.37 -15.12
N VAL A 153 -29.91 -9.15 -15.64
CA VAL A 153 -28.85 -8.14 -15.65
C VAL A 153 -29.22 -7.09 -14.62
N ILE A 154 -28.33 -6.87 -13.66
CA ILE A 154 -28.48 -5.86 -12.61
C ILE A 154 -27.54 -4.71 -12.94
N ALA A 155 -28.08 -3.52 -13.13
CA ALA A 155 -27.29 -2.33 -13.43
C ALA A 155 -26.52 -1.87 -12.18
N TRP A 156 -25.35 -1.29 -12.40
CA TRP A 156 -24.57 -0.63 -11.38
C TRP A 156 -25.30 0.59 -10.82
N GLN A 157 -25.16 0.81 -9.51
CA GLN A 157 -25.65 1.97 -8.79
C GLN A 157 -24.52 2.55 -7.92
N PRO A 158 -24.45 3.88 -7.76
CA PRO A 158 -23.37 4.52 -7.00
C PRO A 158 -23.42 4.21 -5.51
N GLU A 159 -24.62 3.96 -4.98
CA GLU A 159 -24.85 3.70 -3.56
C GLU A 159 -25.88 2.58 -3.41
N TRP A 160 -25.73 1.81 -2.34
CA TRP A 160 -26.73 0.81 -1.95
C TRP A 160 -27.91 1.48 -1.25
N SER A 161 -29.12 1.00 -1.53
CA SER A 161 -30.36 1.38 -0.85
C SER A 161 -30.97 0.21 -0.10
N GLU A 162 -31.07 0.32 1.23
CA GLU A 162 -31.79 -0.66 2.05
C GLU A 162 -33.30 -0.72 1.73
N THR A 163 -33.84 0.38 1.19
CA THR A 163 -35.27 0.49 0.88
C THR A 163 -35.65 -0.05 -0.50
N ASP A 164 -34.67 -0.33 -1.37
CA ASP A 164 -34.94 -0.93 -2.67
C ASP A 164 -35.15 -2.46 -2.49
N PRO A 165 -36.35 -2.98 -2.85
CA PRO A 165 -36.67 -4.40 -2.69
C PRO A 165 -36.01 -5.31 -3.74
N GLY A 166 -35.20 -4.76 -4.65
CA GLY A 166 -34.51 -5.48 -5.72
C GLY A 166 -33.11 -5.97 -5.36
N ILE A 167 -32.55 -6.82 -6.23
CA ILE A 167 -31.12 -7.14 -6.22
C ILE A 167 -30.38 -5.92 -6.77
N GLN A 168 -29.33 -5.49 -6.08
CA GLN A 168 -28.56 -4.30 -6.41
C GLN A 168 -27.09 -4.66 -6.66
N LEU A 169 -26.40 -3.87 -7.50
CA LEU A 169 -24.95 -3.90 -7.68
C LEU A 169 -24.42 -2.51 -7.32
N SER A 170 -23.53 -2.44 -6.33
CA SER A 170 -22.95 -1.19 -5.87
C SER A 170 -21.48 -1.38 -5.48
N PRO A 171 -20.72 -0.30 -5.21
CA PRO A 171 -19.44 -0.41 -4.52
C PRO A 171 -19.61 -1.20 -3.22
N SER A 172 -18.59 -1.98 -2.85
CA SER A 172 -18.63 -2.76 -1.61
C SER A 172 -18.63 -1.85 -0.40
N SER A 173 -19.43 -2.15 0.63
CA SER A 173 -19.33 -1.45 1.93
C SER A 173 -18.07 -1.84 2.69
N SER A 174 -17.43 -2.96 2.31
CA SER A 174 -16.10 -3.41 2.77
C SER A 174 -14.95 -2.62 2.13
N ASN A 175 -15.24 -1.52 1.40
CA ASN A 175 -14.34 -0.72 0.55
C ASN A 175 -13.09 -0.12 1.21
N VAL A 176 -12.84 -0.40 2.49
CA VAL A 176 -11.78 0.26 3.26
C VAL A 176 -10.38 -0.06 2.71
N THR A 177 -10.23 -1.18 1.97
CA THR A 177 -8.91 -1.64 1.50
C THR A 177 -8.78 -1.79 -0.03
N ASN A 178 -9.88 -1.89 -0.78
CA ASN A 178 -9.82 -2.01 -2.25
C ASN A 178 -11.02 -1.28 -2.91
N PRO A 179 -10.82 -0.09 -3.50
CA PRO A 179 -11.90 0.76 -4.02
C PRO A 179 -12.69 0.15 -5.20
N ASP A 180 -12.13 -0.87 -5.86
CA ASP A 180 -12.73 -1.53 -7.01
C ASP A 180 -13.62 -2.72 -6.64
N ASP A 181 -13.66 -3.11 -5.35
CA ASP A 181 -14.52 -4.20 -4.89
C ASP A 181 -16.00 -3.79 -5.01
N LEU A 182 -16.81 -4.70 -5.52
CA LEU A 182 -18.24 -4.52 -5.72
C LEU A 182 -19.02 -5.50 -4.87
N THR A 183 -20.25 -5.16 -4.53
CA THR A 183 -21.16 -6.06 -3.82
C THR A 183 -22.47 -6.19 -4.59
N VAL A 184 -22.91 -7.44 -4.75
CA VAL A 184 -24.28 -7.77 -5.16
C VAL A 184 -25.09 -7.97 -3.89
N THR A 185 -26.04 -7.06 -3.66
CA THR A 185 -26.91 -7.08 -2.49
C THR A 185 -28.25 -7.71 -2.87
N TYR A 186 -28.65 -8.73 -2.12
CA TYR A 186 -29.97 -9.34 -2.25
C TYR A 186 -30.95 -8.69 -1.26
N PRO A 187 -32.25 -8.69 -1.56
CA PRO A 187 -33.26 -8.10 -0.68
C PRO A 187 -33.21 -8.73 0.72
N PHE A 188 -33.01 -7.89 1.73
CA PHE A 188 -33.06 -8.28 3.14
C PHE A 188 -34.48 -8.05 3.66
N ILE A 189 -35.09 -9.08 4.25
CA ILE A 189 -36.38 -8.97 4.93
C ILE A 189 -36.17 -9.46 6.36
N ASP A 190 -36.31 -8.55 7.32
CA ASP A 190 -36.13 -8.88 8.74
C ASP A 190 -37.05 -10.03 9.17
N GLY A 191 -36.49 -11.01 9.87
CA GLY A 191 -37.17 -12.25 10.29
C GLY A 191 -37.33 -13.33 9.21
N LEU A 192 -36.87 -13.12 7.97
CA LEU A 192 -36.85 -14.13 6.91
C LEU A 192 -35.41 -14.56 6.62
N ASN A 193 -35.05 -15.77 7.04
CA ASN A 193 -33.77 -16.38 6.66
C ASN A 193 -33.78 -16.68 5.16
N VAL A 194 -33.04 -15.88 4.38
CA VAL A 194 -32.82 -16.13 2.97
C VAL A 194 -31.50 -16.89 2.83
N ASP A 195 -31.55 -18.14 2.35
CA ASP A 195 -30.34 -18.87 2.00
C ASP A 195 -29.80 -18.32 0.68
N LYS A 196 -28.70 -17.55 0.74
CA LYS A 196 -27.97 -17.03 -0.42
C LYS A 196 -27.73 -18.07 -1.51
N LYS A 197 -27.50 -19.35 -1.15
CA LYS A 197 -27.22 -20.43 -2.10
C LYS A 197 -28.41 -20.75 -3.01
N SER A 198 -29.62 -20.39 -2.58
CA SER A 198 -30.85 -20.53 -3.37
C SER A 198 -31.10 -19.34 -4.31
N LEU A 199 -30.33 -18.26 -4.18
CA LEU A 199 -30.47 -17.05 -4.98
C LEU A 199 -29.65 -17.12 -6.29
N PRO A 200 -30.05 -16.36 -7.33
CA PRO A 200 -29.29 -16.29 -8.58
C PRO A 200 -27.91 -15.68 -8.37
N GLN A 201 -26.85 -16.48 -8.52
CA GLN A 201 -25.47 -16.04 -8.31
C GLN A 201 -24.94 -15.19 -9.46
N PRO A 202 -24.03 -14.23 -9.21
CA PRO A 202 -23.35 -13.49 -10.27
C PRO A 202 -22.45 -14.43 -11.09
N VAL A 203 -22.53 -14.33 -12.41
CA VAL A 203 -21.77 -15.19 -13.34
C VAL A 203 -20.87 -14.40 -14.30
N SER A 204 -21.20 -13.14 -14.59
CA SER A 204 -20.34 -12.28 -15.40
C SER A 204 -20.51 -10.81 -15.02
N LEU A 205 -19.41 -10.08 -14.91
CA LEU A 205 -19.37 -8.66 -14.60
C LEU A 205 -19.00 -7.86 -15.87
N GLN A 206 -19.82 -6.86 -16.20
CA GLN A 206 -19.66 -6.03 -17.39
C GLN A 206 -19.18 -4.63 -17.02
N GLY A 207 -18.28 -4.09 -17.86
CA GLY A 207 -17.74 -2.76 -17.67
C GLY A 207 -16.94 -2.29 -18.88
N GLN A 208 -16.15 -1.25 -18.69
CA GLN A 208 -15.18 -0.74 -19.65
C GLN A 208 -13.91 -0.35 -18.92
N ILE A 209 -12.78 -0.73 -19.50
CA ILE A 209 -11.46 -0.29 -19.03
C ILE A 209 -10.83 0.63 -20.05
N GLU A 210 -10.22 1.70 -19.57
CA GLU A 210 -9.36 2.60 -20.35
C GLU A 210 -7.97 2.61 -19.73
N VAL A 211 -6.94 2.49 -20.56
CA VAL A 211 -5.53 2.59 -20.15
C VAL A 211 -4.76 3.40 -21.18
N ILE A 212 -3.91 4.31 -20.72
CA ILE A 212 -3.16 5.22 -21.57
C ILE A 212 -1.67 4.85 -21.51
N ALA A 213 -1.17 4.19 -22.56
CA ALA A 213 0.25 3.91 -22.69
C ALA A 213 1.02 5.17 -23.16
N PRO A 214 2.09 5.59 -22.46
CA PRO A 214 2.98 6.63 -22.96
C PRO A 214 3.82 6.11 -24.14
N ARG A 215 4.38 7.03 -24.94
CA ARG A 215 5.36 6.69 -26.00
C ARG A 215 6.56 5.94 -25.43
N ARG A 216 7.03 6.42 -24.28
CA ARG A 216 8.18 5.91 -23.54
C ARG A 216 8.14 6.45 -22.12
N LEU A 217 8.98 5.89 -21.26
CA LEU A 217 9.41 6.56 -20.05
C LEU A 217 10.93 6.77 -20.09
N TYR A 218 11.41 7.72 -19.31
CA TYR A 218 12.84 7.90 -19.10
C TYR A 218 13.11 8.26 -17.64
N SER A 219 14.13 7.63 -17.07
CA SER A 219 14.49 7.75 -15.65
C SER A 219 15.76 8.60 -15.50
N PHE A 220 15.73 9.54 -14.56
CA PHE A 220 16.87 10.35 -14.15
C PHE A 220 17.25 9.95 -12.72
N ASP A 221 18.47 9.45 -12.54
CA ASP A 221 19.05 9.22 -11.22
C ASP A 221 19.73 10.50 -10.74
N LEU A 222 19.23 11.05 -9.65
CA LEU A 222 19.62 12.35 -9.10
C LEU A 222 20.13 12.18 -7.67
N THR A 223 21.12 12.98 -7.29
CA THR A 223 21.76 12.97 -5.98
C THR A 223 21.85 14.39 -5.42
N GLN A 224 22.42 14.55 -4.22
CA GLN A 224 22.65 15.88 -3.62
C GLN A 224 23.47 16.81 -4.53
N LYS A 225 24.33 16.26 -5.40
CA LYS A 225 25.16 17.04 -6.33
C LYS A 225 24.34 17.71 -7.44
N ASP A 226 23.17 17.16 -7.73
CA ASP A 226 22.29 17.60 -8.82
C ASP A 226 21.33 18.71 -8.40
N VAL A 227 21.32 19.09 -7.11
CA VAL A 227 20.46 20.17 -6.61
C VAL A 227 20.75 21.48 -7.33
N GLY A 228 19.69 22.10 -7.85
CA GLY A 228 19.73 23.30 -8.68
C GLY A 228 20.00 23.04 -10.16
N GLN A 229 20.43 21.83 -10.54
CA GLN A 229 20.75 21.47 -11.93
C GLN A 229 19.50 20.97 -12.68
N THR A 230 19.51 21.20 -13.99
CA THR A 230 18.50 20.65 -14.91
C THR A 230 19.14 19.61 -15.79
N HIS A 231 18.58 18.41 -15.77
CA HIS A 231 18.93 17.30 -16.63
C HIS A 231 17.89 17.15 -17.73
N THR A 232 18.34 16.93 -18.96
CA THR A 232 17.48 16.85 -20.14
C THR A 232 17.79 15.59 -20.94
N ASN A 233 16.74 14.90 -21.38
CA ASN A 233 16.81 13.83 -22.36
C ASN A 233 15.77 14.09 -23.45
N ASP A 234 16.24 14.47 -24.64
CA ASP A 234 15.37 14.80 -25.79
C ASP A 234 14.31 15.85 -25.41
N ASN A 235 13.02 15.52 -25.39
CA ASN A 235 11.95 16.44 -25.03
C ASN A 235 11.66 16.55 -23.52
N LEU A 236 12.27 15.71 -22.69
CA LEU A 236 11.99 15.63 -21.26
C LEU A 236 13.09 16.34 -20.46
N SER A 237 12.72 17.17 -19.48
CA SER A 237 13.68 17.80 -18.57
C SER A 237 13.21 17.69 -17.13
N VAL A 238 14.15 17.40 -16.23
CA VAL A 238 13.94 17.34 -14.77
C VAL A 238 14.94 18.27 -14.09
N LYS A 239 14.45 19.12 -13.19
CA LYS A 239 15.27 19.95 -12.32
C LYS A 239 15.06 19.52 -10.87
N LEU A 240 16.14 19.16 -10.18
CA LEU A 240 16.10 18.91 -8.75
C LEU A 240 16.16 20.27 -8.02
N LEU A 241 15.05 20.70 -7.44
CA LEU A 241 14.98 21.97 -6.71
C LEU A 241 15.58 21.84 -5.33
N ARG A 242 15.26 20.75 -4.63
CA ARG A 242 15.72 20.48 -3.27
C ARG A 242 15.80 18.98 -3.04
N LEU A 243 16.79 18.57 -2.26
CA LEU A 243 16.91 17.23 -1.71
C LEU A 243 17.29 17.37 -0.24
N GLU A 244 16.35 17.01 0.63
CA GLU A 244 16.55 16.93 2.07
C GLU A 244 16.59 15.47 2.50
N LYS A 245 16.72 15.23 3.81
CA LYS A 245 16.86 13.88 4.37
C LYS A 245 15.78 12.91 3.88
N ASN A 246 14.50 13.27 3.94
CA ASN A 246 13.37 12.37 3.66
C ASN A 246 12.40 12.89 2.60
N TYR A 247 12.74 13.99 1.91
CA TYR A 247 11.92 14.51 0.83
C TYR A 247 12.75 15.15 -0.28
N ALA A 248 12.17 15.23 -1.46
CA ALA A 248 12.72 15.93 -2.61
C ALA A 248 11.68 16.83 -3.27
N GLU A 249 12.13 17.93 -3.85
CA GLU A 249 11.32 18.82 -4.69
C GLU A 249 11.90 18.81 -6.10
N VAL A 250 11.06 18.54 -7.09
CA VAL A 250 11.45 18.46 -8.50
C VAL A 250 10.51 19.27 -9.38
N GLU A 251 11.06 19.82 -10.45
CA GLU A 251 10.32 20.42 -11.56
C GLU A 251 10.53 19.57 -12.81
N VAL A 252 9.45 19.27 -13.52
CA VAL A 252 9.52 18.50 -14.76
C VAL A 252 8.82 19.24 -15.90
N SER A 253 9.40 19.17 -17.08
CA SER A 253 8.78 19.70 -18.29
C SER A 253 8.93 18.76 -19.48
N ASN A 254 7.94 18.78 -20.35
CA ASN A 254 8.01 18.21 -21.69
C ASN A 254 7.95 19.35 -22.70
N SER A 255 8.94 19.45 -23.59
CA SER A 255 8.99 20.50 -24.62
C SER A 255 8.03 20.22 -25.78
N LEU A 256 7.47 19.01 -25.88
CA LEU A 256 6.45 18.64 -26.84
C LEU A 256 5.06 18.72 -26.17
N PRO A 257 4.03 19.15 -26.92
CA PRO A 257 2.66 19.15 -26.41
C PRO A 257 2.18 17.71 -26.17
N LEU A 258 1.15 17.56 -25.34
CA LEU A 258 0.43 16.30 -25.19
C LEU A 258 -0.20 15.87 -26.52
N ALA A 259 -0.30 14.55 -26.72
CA ALA A 259 -1.06 14.00 -27.84
C ALA A 259 -2.54 14.43 -27.75
N ALA A 260 -3.18 14.62 -28.91
CA ALA A 260 -4.54 15.16 -28.98
C ALA A 260 -5.56 14.29 -28.22
N GLU A 261 -5.35 12.98 -28.21
CA GLU A 261 -6.21 11.98 -27.56
C GLU A 261 -6.22 12.09 -26.03
N VAL A 262 -5.23 12.77 -25.45
CA VAL A 262 -5.07 12.91 -23.99
C VAL A 262 -4.92 14.37 -23.54
N ALA A 263 -5.17 15.32 -24.44
CA ALA A 263 -4.99 16.75 -24.18
C ALA A 263 -5.89 17.27 -23.04
N GLU A 264 -7.09 16.69 -22.89
CA GLU A 264 -8.05 17.03 -21.84
C GLU A 264 -7.95 16.11 -20.61
N THR A 265 -7.09 15.08 -20.66
CA THR A 265 -6.92 14.12 -19.57
C THR A 265 -5.93 14.65 -18.54
N ARG A 266 -6.35 14.69 -17.27
CA ARG A 266 -5.42 14.97 -16.16
C ARG A 266 -4.51 13.78 -15.93
N ILE A 267 -3.32 13.83 -16.50
CA ILE A 267 -2.31 12.79 -16.37
C ILE A 267 -1.21 13.25 -15.42
N ASN A 268 -0.85 12.43 -14.42
CA ASN A 268 0.40 12.60 -13.70
C ASN A 268 1.53 11.86 -14.47
N PRO A 269 2.54 12.56 -15.01
CA PRO A 269 3.55 11.95 -15.85
C PRO A 269 4.75 11.48 -15.03
N LEU A 270 4.67 11.48 -13.70
CA LEU A 270 5.82 11.26 -12.82
C LEU A 270 5.67 10.00 -11.99
N ILE A 271 6.73 9.21 -12.00
CA ILE A 271 6.97 8.14 -11.04
C ILE A 271 8.28 8.49 -10.35
N VAL A 272 8.24 8.72 -9.04
CA VAL A 272 9.39 9.13 -8.26
C VAL A 272 9.66 8.08 -7.19
N GLN A 273 10.85 7.49 -7.25
CA GLN A 273 11.33 6.50 -6.29
C GLN A 273 12.59 7.04 -5.60
N ALA A 274 12.91 6.52 -4.42
CA ALA A 274 14.12 6.89 -3.70
C ALA A 274 14.81 5.63 -3.17
N ARG A 275 16.14 5.68 -3.12
CA ARG A 275 17.00 4.66 -2.53
C ARG A 275 17.82 5.25 -1.40
N ASP A 276 18.03 4.47 -0.36
CA ASP A 276 18.98 4.81 0.70
C ASP A 276 20.43 4.46 0.30
N ALA A 277 21.40 4.73 1.18
CA ALA A 277 22.81 4.46 0.94
C ALA A 277 23.15 2.96 0.78
N SER A 278 22.24 2.05 1.14
CA SER A 278 22.38 0.61 0.88
C SER A 278 21.89 0.21 -0.52
N GLY A 279 21.28 1.15 -1.25
CA GLY A 279 20.65 0.93 -2.55
C GLY A 279 19.24 0.35 -2.46
N GLN A 280 18.63 0.29 -1.28
CA GLN A 280 17.28 -0.23 -1.09
C GLN A 280 16.22 0.85 -1.34
N TYR A 281 15.17 0.49 -2.06
CA TYR A 281 14.04 1.37 -2.34
C TYR A 281 13.28 1.71 -1.06
N LEU A 282 12.89 2.97 -0.90
CA LEU A 282 12.12 3.48 0.23
C LEU A 282 10.62 3.49 -0.09
N VAL A 283 9.78 3.22 0.91
CA VAL A 283 8.33 3.42 0.79
C VAL A 283 8.06 4.91 0.67
N ARG A 284 7.21 5.27 -0.30
CA ARG A 284 6.75 6.64 -0.48
C ARG A 284 5.71 6.97 0.58
N ALA A 285 5.93 8.08 1.28
CA ALA A 285 5.07 8.55 2.36
C ALA A 285 3.96 9.50 1.86
N GLY A 286 4.18 10.17 0.73
CA GLY A 286 3.18 11.02 0.09
C GLY A 286 3.78 12.04 -0.87
N SER A 287 2.96 12.96 -1.34
CA SER A 287 3.44 14.10 -2.16
C SER A 287 2.50 15.28 -2.15
N ILE A 288 3.07 16.44 -2.49
CA ILE A 288 2.37 17.68 -2.80
C ILE A 288 2.73 18.08 -4.24
N ASN A 289 1.72 18.32 -5.08
CA ASN A 289 1.93 18.62 -6.49
C ASN A 289 1.86 20.12 -6.78
N GLU A 290 1.41 20.91 -5.81
CA GLU A 290 1.25 22.36 -5.90
C GLU A 290 2.51 23.07 -5.41
N SER A 291 3.10 23.88 -6.30
CA SER A 291 4.25 24.72 -5.93
C SER A 291 3.84 25.80 -4.93
N PRO A 292 4.79 26.39 -4.18
CA PRO A 292 4.49 27.54 -3.32
C PRO A 292 3.84 28.71 -4.07
N GLU A 293 4.26 28.95 -5.31
CA GLU A 293 3.69 29.99 -6.19
C GLU A 293 2.24 29.69 -6.58
N GLN A 294 1.94 28.43 -6.91
CA GLN A 294 0.58 27.99 -7.24
C GLN A 294 -0.36 28.08 -6.03
N VAL A 295 0.12 27.74 -4.83
CA VAL A 295 -0.66 27.94 -3.61
C VAL A 295 -0.92 29.41 -3.34
N ALA A 296 0.08 30.29 -3.53
CA ALA A 296 -0.11 31.72 -3.38
C ALA A 296 -1.15 32.26 -4.37
N PHE A 297 -1.14 31.78 -5.62
CA PHE A 297 -2.15 32.10 -6.62
C PHE A 297 -3.56 31.68 -6.18
N TYR A 298 -3.75 30.45 -5.70
CA TYR A 298 -5.05 29.99 -5.18
C TYR A 298 -5.51 30.78 -3.96
N GLN A 299 -4.61 31.17 -3.06
CA GLN A 299 -4.94 32.02 -1.93
C GLN A 299 -5.41 33.42 -2.38
N GLN A 300 -4.83 33.97 -3.45
CA GLN A 300 -5.27 35.23 -4.04
C GLN A 300 -6.67 35.10 -4.67
N GLN A 301 -6.92 34.01 -5.40
CA GLN A 301 -8.25 33.71 -5.97
C GLN A 301 -9.32 33.56 -4.89
N LEU A 302 -9.02 32.84 -3.80
CA LEU A 302 -9.93 32.72 -2.64
C LEU A 302 -10.22 34.10 -2.02
N ALA A 303 -9.18 34.91 -1.80
CA ALA A 303 -9.34 36.26 -1.25
C ALA A 303 -10.13 37.19 -2.19
N GLN A 304 -10.10 36.96 -3.49
CA GLN A 304 -10.92 37.69 -4.47
C GLN A 304 -12.38 37.25 -4.40
N LEU A 305 -12.66 35.95 -4.34
CA LEU A 305 -14.01 35.40 -4.18
C LEU A 305 -14.68 35.93 -2.90
N GLN A 306 -13.95 35.93 -1.78
CA GLN A 306 -14.44 36.41 -0.47
C GLN A 306 -14.79 37.91 -0.44
N LYS A 307 -14.35 38.70 -1.43
CA LYS A 307 -14.72 40.13 -1.55
C LYS A 307 -16.01 40.35 -2.34
N GLN A 308 -16.52 39.32 -3.02
CA GLN A 308 -17.72 39.43 -3.84
C GLN A 308 -18.98 39.27 -2.98
N GLN A 309 -20.06 39.94 -3.39
CA GLN A 309 -21.37 39.77 -2.74
C GLN A 309 -22.26 38.77 -3.48
N SER A 310 -22.03 38.56 -4.78
CA SER A 310 -22.81 37.64 -5.62
C SER A 310 -21.93 37.09 -6.75
N TRP A 311 -22.34 35.95 -7.31
CA TRP A 311 -21.70 35.41 -8.50
C TRP A 311 -22.06 36.23 -9.74
N SER A 312 -21.13 36.35 -10.70
CA SER A 312 -21.40 37.00 -11.99
C SER A 312 -20.61 36.34 -13.12
N ASP A 313 -21.12 36.41 -14.34
CA ASP A 313 -20.43 35.91 -15.54
C ASP A 313 -19.08 36.60 -15.75
N THR A 314 -18.95 37.86 -15.33
CA THR A 314 -17.68 38.60 -15.41
C THR A 314 -16.64 38.04 -14.45
N LEU A 315 -17.05 37.71 -13.21
CA LEU A 315 -16.19 37.06 -12.24
C LEU A 315 -15.77 35.68 -12.75
N GLU A 316 -16.72 34.86 -13.20
CA GLU A 316 -16.45 33.52 -13.72
C GLU A 316 -15.45 33.53 -14.88
N LYS A 317 -15.63 34.46 -15.82
CA LYS A 317 -14.70 34.66 -16.92
C LYS A 317 -13.33 35.10 -16.42
N GLN A 318 -13.26 36.04 -15.46
CA GLN A 318 -12.00 36.51 -14.92
C GLN A 318 -11.22 35.37 -14.24
N LEU A 319 -11.86 34.57 -13.38
CA LEU A 319 -11.21 33.44 -12.70
C LEU A 319 -10.66 32.43 -13.73
N SER A 320 -11.43 32.16 -14.79
CA SER A 320 -11.03 31.28 -15.89
C SER A 320 -9.83 31.83 -16.68
N ASP A 321 -9.87 33.11 -17.05
CA ASP A 321 -8.80 33.78 -17.78
C ASP A 321 -7.50 33.87 -16.92
N ASP A 322 -7.63 34.15 -15.62
CA ASP A 322 -6.52 34.19 -14.66
C ASP A 322 -5.88 32.79 -14.52
N GLN A 323 -6.70 31.74 -14.38
CA GLN A 323 -6.22 30.36 -14.31
C GLN A 323 -5.47 29.95 -15.59
N GLN A 324 -6.05 30.21 -16.77
CA GLN A 324 -5.40 29.90 -18.05
C GLN A 324 -4.09 30.66 -18.23
N THR A 325 -4.04 31.92 -17.79
CA THR A 325 -2.82 32.73 -17.81
C THR A 325 -1.76 32.13 -16.90
N PHE A 326 -2.12 31.78 -15.66
CA PHE A 326 -1.22 31.14 -14.71
C PHE A 326 -0.63 29.84 -15.26
N GLU A 327 -1.47 28.95 -15.80
CA GLU A 327 -1.03 27.67 -16.39
C GLU A 327 -0.09 27.85 -17.58
N LYS A 328 -0.36 28.85 -18.43
CA LYS A 328 0.49 29.17 -19.59
C LYS A 328 1.86 29.70 -19.18
N GLU A 329 1.93 30.49 -18.11
CA GLU A 329 3.18 31.03 -17.57
C GLU A 329 3.99 30.00 -16.79
N HIS A 330 3.35 28.94 -16.29
CA HIS A 330 3.96 27.88 -15.49
C HIS A 330 3.82 26.50 -16.17
N PRO A 331 4.45 26.28 -17.34
CA PRO A 331 4.33 25.01 -18.09
C PRO A 331 5.06 23.83 -17.43
N ARG A 332 5.80 24.08 -16.35
CA ARG A 332 6.54 23.06 -15.60
C ARG A 332 5.66 22.50 -14.49
N ARG A 333 5.77 21.20 -14.28
CA ARG A 333 5.05 20.48 -13.23
C ARG A 333 5.93 20.32 -12.02
N TYR A 334 5.46 20.81 -10.89
CA TYR A 334 6.12 20.68 -9.60
C TYR A 334 5.74 19.37 -8.91
N ASN A 335 6.67 18.80 -8.16
CA ASN A 335 6.39 17.67 -7.29
C ASN A 335 7.29 17.71 -6.05
N LYS A 336 6.68 17.73 -4.86
CA LYS A 336 7.37 17.46 -3.59
C LYS A 336 7.01 16.07 -3.12
N VAL A 337 7.97 15.16 -3.01
CA VAL A 337 7.75 13.76 -2.64
C VAL A 337 8.44 13.45 -1.33
N TYR A 338 7.73 12.74 -0.45
CA TYR A 338 8.21 12.33 0.87
C TYR A 338 8.39 10.82 0.91
N PHE A 339 9.39 10.36 1.67
CA PHE A 339 9.74 8.95 1.83
C PHE A 339 9.94 8.58 3.29
N HIS A 340 9.65 7.32 3.60
CA HIS A 340 9.94 6.72 4.90
C HIS A 340 11.42 6.32 4.96
N GLY A 341 12.31 7.29 5.18
CA GLY A 341 13.74 7.04 5.34
C GLY A 341 14.66 8.10 4.72
N PRO A 342 15.98 7.99 4.94
CA PRO A 342 16.97 8.89 4.36
C PRO A 342 17.20 8.60 2.87
N ILE A 343 17.12 9.63 2.02
CA ILE A 343 17.36 9.54 0.58
C ILE A 343 18.84 9.72 0.27
N ASP A 344 19.43 8.77 -0.45
CA ASP A 344 20.77 8.88 -1.05
C ASP A 344 20.67 9.17 -2.55
N THR A 345 19.83 8.42 -3.25
CA THR A 345 19.56 8.59 -4.69
C THR A 345 18.07 8.71 -4.95
N LEU A 346 17.67 9.71 -5.73
CA LEU A 346 16.31 9.95 -6.18
C LEU A 346 16.18 9.54 -7.66
N GLU A 347 15.30 8.60 -7.96
CA GLU A 347 14.99 8.18 -9.33
C GLU A 347 13.70 8.89 -9.79
N VAL A 348 13.82 9.83 -10.72
CA VAL A 348 12.68 10.56 -11.30
C VAL A 348 12.41 10.02 -12.70
N SER A 349 11.30 9.31 -12.84
CA SER A 349 10.87 8.74 -14.11
C SER A 349 9.72 9.54 -14.72
N VAL A 350 9.93 10.00 -15.95
CA VAL A 350 8.98 10.85 -16.68
C VAL A 350 8.34 10.07 -17.83
N LEU A 351 7.01 9.95 -17.80
CA LEU A 351 6.17 9.32 -18.81
C LEU A 351 5.92 10.32 -19.96
N ASP A 352 6.35 9.97 -21.17
CA ASP A 352 6.24 10.82 -22.35
C ASP A 352 4.91 10.60 -23.09
N PHE A 353 3.95 11.47 -22.83
CA PHE A 353 2.63 11.49 -23.50
C PHE A 353 2.57 12.42 -24.71
N SER A 354 3.71 12.84 -25.28
CA SER A 354 3.73 13.56 -26.57
C SER A 354 3.21 12.71 -27.73
N GLN A 355 3.28 11.38 -27.57
CA GLN A 355 2.46 10.41 -28.28
C GLN A 355 1.90 9.45 -27.22
N ALA A 356 0.65 9.04 -27.37
CA ALA A 356 0.00 8.15 -26.43
C ALA A 356 -0.86 7.13 -27.19
N THR A 357 -0.97 5.92 -26.65
CA THR A 357 -1.94 4.93 -27.13
C THR A 357 -3.02 4.76 -26.07
N VAL A 358 -4.24 5.17 -26.40
CA VAL A 358 -5.41 5.02 -25.52
C VAL A 358 -6.11 3.71 -25.88
N THR A 359 -6.00 2.71 -25.01
CA THR A 359 -6.69 1.43 -25.17
C THR A 359 -7.99 1.46 -24.39
N ARG A 360 -9.12 1.32 -25.10
CA ARG A 360 -10.45 1.15 -24.52
C ARG A 360 -10.94 -0.26 -24.81
N LYS A 361 -11.32 -1.01 -23.78
CA LYS A 361 -11.83 -2.37 -23.94
C LYS A 361 -13.12 -2.55 -23.14
N THR A 362 -14.17 -3.00 -23.82
CA THR A 362 -15.37 -3.49 -23.13
C THR A 362 -15.06 -4.80 -22.41
N LEU A 363 -15.46 -4.88 -21.16
CA LEU A 363 -15.25 -6.01 -20.28
C LEU A 363 -16.54 -6.83 -20.18
N ASP A 364 -16.39 -8.15 -20.31
CA ASP A 364 -17.38 -9.16 -19.94
C ASP A 364 -16.60 -10.27 -19.23
N LEU A 365 -16.38 -10.09 -17.93
CA LEU A 365 -15.47 -10.90 -17.13
C LEU A 365 -16.24 -11.99 -16.38
N PRO A 366 -15.92 -13.28 -16.60
CA PRO A 366 -16.57 -14.36 -15.86
C PRO A 366 -16.23 -14.26 -14.37
N VAL A 367 -17.25 -14.42 -13.53
CA VAL A 367 -17.08 -14.49 -12.07
C VAL A 367 -16.62 -15.90 -11.71
N ARG A 368 -15.45 -16.00 -11.08
CA ARG A 368 -14.81 -17.27 -10.70
C ARG A 368 -14.93 -17.52 -9.21
N THR A 369 -15.24 -18.75 -8.80
CA THR A 369 -15.36 -19.13 -7.38
C THR A 369 -14.20 -20.03 -6.98
N PHE A 370 -13.27 -19.46 -6.21
CA PHE A 370 -12.15 -20.18 -5.60
C PHE A 370 -12.18 -19.96 -4.09
N ASN A 371 -12.76 -20.91 -3.36
CA ASN A 371 -12.70 -20.89 -1.91
C ASN A 371 -11.28 -21.28 -1.47
N GLN A 372 -10.73 -20.61 -0.45
CA GLN A 372 -9.41 -20.96 0.09
C GLN A 372 -9.34 -22.43 0.53
N HIS A 373 -10.46 -22.96 1.01
CA HIS A 373 -10.65 -24.34 1.41
C HIS A 373 -11.81 -24.96 0.64
N THR A 374 -11.62 -26.16 0.09
CA THR A 374 -12.67 -26.89 -0.62
C THR A 374 -12.57 -28.40 -0.39
N THR A 375 -13.70 -29.09 -0.38
CA THR A 375 -13.75 -30.56 -0.35
C THR A 375 -13.86 -31.18 -1.75
N ALA A 376 -13.96 -30.33 -2.80
CA ALA A 376 -13.99 -30.78 -4.17
C ALA A 376 -12.67 -31.48 -4.52
N LYS A 377 -12.72 -32.62 -5.22
CA LYS A 377 -11.50 -33.34 -5.64
C LYS A 377 -10.93 -32.83 -6.96
N ALA A 378 -11.76 -32.18 -7.77
CA ALA A 378 -11.35 -31.66 -9.07
C ALA A 378 -10.66 -30.30 -8.91
N VAL A 379 -9.53 -30.14 -9.60
CA VAL A 379 -8.85 -28.84 -9.72
C VAL A 379 -9.58 -28.02 -10.77
N GLN A 380 -10.04 -26.83 -10.39
CA GLN A 380 -10.71 -25.92 -11.33
C GLN A 380 -9.67 -25.21 -12.20
N PRO A 381 -9.86 -25.10 -13.53
CA PRO A 381 -8.91 -24.39 -14.37
C PRO A 381 -9.02 -22.86 -14.19
N LEU A 382 -7.88 -22.18 -14.25
CA LEU A 382 -7.80 -20.71 -14.29
C LEU A 382 -6.86 -20.30 -15.42
N ASP A 383 -7.36 -20.35 -16.65
CA ASP A 383 -6.58 -20.02 -17.84
C ASP A 383 -6.60 -18.51 -18.10
N LEU A 384 -5.48 -17.85 -17.83
CA LEU A 384 -5.25 -16.45 -18.16
C LEU A 384 -4.19 -16.37 -19.28
N PRO A 385 -4.44 -15.65 -20.39
CA PRO A 385 -3.56 -15.65 -21.56
C PRO A 385 -2.38 -14.67 -21.41
N VAL A 386 -1.82 -14.55 -20.20
CA VAL A 386 -0.75 -13.61 -19.89
C VAL A 386 0.31 -14.23 -18.98
N VAL A 387 1.51 -13.66 -19.00
CA VAL A 387 2.61 -14.00 -18.10
C VAL A 387 2.94 -12.77 -17.26
N VAL A 388 3.06 -12.97 -15.96
CA VAL A 388 3.42 -11.94 -14.99
C VAL A 388 4.49 -12.50 -14.09
N TYR A 389 5.58 -11.77 -13.94
CA TYR A 389 6.71 -12.20 -13.13
C TYR A 389 6.65 -11.61 -11.73
N ASP A 390 7.18 -12.37 -10.78
CA ASP A 390 7.47 -11.93 -9.42
C ASP A 390 8.92 -11.45 -9.35
N ASP A 391 9.12 -10.15 -9.52
CA ASP A 391 10.43 -9.52 -9.45
C ASP A 391 11.02 -9.45 -8.04
N LEU A 392 10.21 -9.74 -7.02
CA LEU A 392 10.58 -9.69 -5.62
C LEU A 392 11.12 -11.01 -5.13
N ALA A 393 10.60 -12.12 -5.68
CA ALA A 393 10.96 -13.48 -5.28
C ALA A 393 12.48 -13.66 -5.16
N ALA A 394 13.25 -13.21 -6.15
CA ALA A 394 14.70 -13.37 -6.12
C ALA A 394 15.39 -12.72 -4.91
N ASN A 395 14.93 -11.52 -4.50
CA ASN A 395 15.48 -10.82 -3.34
C ASN A 395 14.91 -11.35 -2.02
N TRP A 396 13.61 -11.64 -1.97
CA TRP A 396 12.92 -12.24 -0.83
C TRP A 396 13.58 -13.57 -0.41
N LEU A 397 13.85 -14.43 -1.38
CA LEU A 397 14.42 -15.76 -1.20
C LEU A 397 15.87 -15.75 -0.67
N LYS A 398 16.57 -14.60 -0.68
CA LYS A 398 17.88 -14.48 0.01
C LYS A 398 17.74 -14.69 1.53
N GLY A 399 16.56 -14.42 2.09
CA GLY A 399 16.25 -14.70 3.50
C GLY A 399 16.30 -16.19 3.86
N ALA A 400 16.25 -17.11 2.88
CA ALA A 400 16.45 -18.53 3.13
C ALA A 400 17.85 -18.86 3.67
N SER A 401 18.84 -18.01 3.37
CA SER A 401 20.22 -18.12 3.85
C SER A 401 20.54 -17.10 4.95
N LEU A 402 19.54 -16.61 5.69
CA LEU A 402 19.75 -15.68 6.79
C LEU A 402 20.64 -16.33 7.86
N THR A 403 21.69 -15.62 8.27
CA THR A 403 22.62 -16.07 9.32
C THR A 403 22.26 -15.47 10.67
N GLU A 404 22.77 -16.07 11.75
CA GLU A 404 22.62 -15.54 13.11
C GLU A 404 23.14 -14.10 13.21
N GLU A 405 24.31 -13.81 12.64
CA GLU A 405 24.92 -12.49 12.65
C GLU A 405 24.06 -11.46 11.91
N GLN A 406 23.49 -11.85 10.76
CA GLN A 406 22.59 -10.98 9.98
C GLN A 406 21.28 -10.72 10.71
N LEU A 407 20.70 -11.74 11.36
CA LEU A 407 19.50 -11.60 12.18
C LEU A 407 19.75 -10.61 13.33
N LYS A 408 20.82 -10.82 14.12
CA LYS A 408 21.19 -9.93 15.23
C LYS A 408 21.48 -8.50 14.77
N ALA A 409 22.20 -8.34 13.66
CA ALA A 409 22.50 -7.01 13.10
C ALA A 409 21.25 -6.28 12.61
N GLY A 410 20.17 -7.01 12.28
CA GLY A 410 18.89 -6.45 11.84
C GLY A 410 17.95 -6.04 12.98
N VAL A 411 18.29 -6.34 14.24
CA VAL A 411 17.43 -6.02 15.39
C VAL A 411 17.44 -4.52 15.67
N ARG A 412 16.25 -3.95 15.79
CA ARG A 412 15.98 -2.61 16.29
C ARG A 412 15.27 -2.73 17.64
N VAL A 413 15.83 -2.06 18.63
CA VAL A 413 15.25 -2.00 19.97
C VAL A 413 14.56 -0.66 20.13
N HIS A 414 13.27 -0.69 20.45
CA HIS A 414 12.49 0.50 20.76
C HIS A 414 12.04 0.44 22.21
N GLN A 415 12.14 1.56 22.92
CA GLN A 415 11.64 1.69 24.27
C GLN A 415 10.61 2.82 24.28
N SER A 416 9.49 2.57 24.94
CA SER A 416 8.40 3.52 25.08
C SER A 416 7.84 3.50 26.50
N VAL A 417 7.29 4.65 26.92
CA VAL A 417 6.54 4.82 28.17
C VAL A 417 5.25 5.54 27.81
N GLU A 418 4.17 4.79 27.57
CA GLU A 418 2.84 5.39 27.35
C GLU A 418 2.26 5.90 28.67
N GLU A 419 2.33 5.06 29.71
CA GLU A 419 2.02 5.39 31.09
C GLU A 419 2.98 4.64 32.02
N PRO A 420 3.18 5.11 33.28
CA PRO A 420 4.11 4.47 34.21
C PRO A 420 3.83 2.99 34.45
N SER A 421 2.57 2.55 34.37
CA SER A 421 2.14 1.15 34.54
C SER A 421 2.42 0.23 33.35
N ALA A 422 2.76 0.77 32.18
CA ALA A 422 2.85 0.01 30.94
C ALA A 422 4.07 0.42 30.09
N ALA A 423 5.23 0.59 30.73
CA ALA A 423 6.47 0.84 29.98
C ALA A 423 6.90 -0.43 29.22
N ARG A 424 7.43 -0.25 28.01
CA ARG A 424 7.73 -1.36 27.09
C ARG A 424 9.09 -1.26 26.43
N ILE A 425 9.76 -2.40 26.26
CA ILE A 425 10.91 -2.59 25.38
C ILE A 425 10.49 -3.59 24.29
N GLU A 426 10.64 -3.21 23.04
CA GLU A 426 10.29 -4.01 21.87
C GLU A 426 11.54 -4.31 21.04
N PHE A 427 11.71 -5.58 20.67
CA PHE A 427 12.79 -6.05 19.80
C PHE A 427 12.17 -6.44 18.47
N SER A 428 12.38 -5.61 17.45
CA SER A 428 11.85 -5.84 16.10
C SER A 428 12.98 -6.06 15.11
N HIS A 429 12.71 -6.76 14.02
CA HIS A 429 13.61 -6.79 12.86
C HIS A 429 12.78 -6.74 11.58
N ARG A 430 13.44 -6.46 10.47
CA ARG A 430 12.78 -6.52 9.16
C ARG A 430 12.32 -7.96 8.90
N ARG A 431 11.07 -8.12 8.47
CA ARG A 431 10.55 -9.43 8.02
C ARG A 431 11.37 -9.94 6.83
N THR A 432 11.72 -11.22 6.88
CA THR A 432 12.47 -11.96 5.88
C THR A 432 11.75 -13.25 5.51
N PHE A 433 12.18 -13.91 4.45
CA PHE A 433 11.67 -15.24 4.09
C PHE A 433 11.83 -16.28 5.21
N ASN A 434 12.85 -16.12 6.08
CA ASN A 434 13.08 -17.03 7.20
C ASN A 434 11.88 -17.07 8.16
N ASP A 435 11.25 -15.92 8.38
CA ASP A 435 10.13 -15.75 9.30
C ASP A 435 8.89 -16.55 8.86
N GLU A 436 8.72 -16.78 7.55
CA GLU A 436 7.64 -17.61 7.03
C GLU A 436 7.82 -19.09 7.36
N LEU A 437 9.04 -19.52 7.70
CA LEU A 437 9.43 -20.90 7.94
C LEU A 437 9.76 -21.15 9.42
N LEU A 438 9.31 -20.31 10.34
CA LEU A 438 9.48 -20.57 11.78
C LEU A 438 8.51 -21.63 12.30
N GLY A 439 7.29 -21.67 11.74
CA GLY A 439 6.18 -22.52 12.21
C GLY A 439 5.71 -22.16 13.63
N ASP A 440 4.90 -23.02 14.24
CA ASP A 440 4.20 -22.70 15.49
C ASP A 440 4.89 -23.22 16.76
N GLU A 441 5.80 -24.20 16.63
CA GLU A 441 6.48 -24.85 17.76
C GLU A 441 7.80 -24.17 18.10
N LEU A 442 7.72 -22.97 18.67
CA LEU A 442 8.88 -22.18 19.08
C LEU A 442 9.24 -22.42 20.54
N ASN A 443 10.54 -22.65 20.80
CA ASN A 443 11.07 -22.82 22.16
C ASN A 443 11.96 -21.62 22.54
N PRO A 444 11.42 -20.59 23.20
CA PRO A 444 12.19 -19.40 23.56
C PRO A 444 13.27 -19.66 24.64
N GLY A 445 13.18 -20.76 25.39
CA GLY A 445 14.03 -20.99 26.55
C GLY A 445 13.85 -19.91 27.62
N VAL A 446 14.92 -19.60 28.36
CA VAL A 446 14.93 -18.56 29.40
C VAL A 446 15.36 -17.24 28.78
N SER A 447 14.57 -16.18 29.05
CA SER A 447 14.83 -14.80 28.60
C SER A 447 15.09 -13.92 29.83
N PRO A 448 16.33 -13.88 30.36
CA PRO A 448 16.63 -13.13 31.58
C PRO A 448 16.68 -11.62 31.28
N VAL A 449 16.14 -10.84 32.21
CA VAL A 449 16.24 -9.37 32.22
C VAL A 449 16.57 -8.91 33.63
N THR A 450 17.38 -7.87 33.73
CA THR A 450 17.76 -7.22 34.98
C THR A 450 17.79 -5.72 34.79
N PHE A 451 17.23 -4.99 35.75
CA PHE A 451 17.14 -3.54 35.73
C PHE A 451 18.17 -2.92 36.66
N PHE A 452 18.70 -1.76 36.27
CA PHE A 452 19.75 -1.03 36.98
C PHE A 452 19.40 0.45 37.03
N THR A 453 19.93 1.14 38.04
CA THR A 453 19.95 2.59 38.14
C THR A 453 21.07 3.19 37.27
N GLU A 454 21.23 4.52 37.29
CA GLU A 454 22.13 5.24 36.37
C GLU A 454 23.63 4.94 36.63
N LYS A 455 24.41 4.67 35.57
CA LYS A 455 25.84 4.32 35.67
C LYS A 455 26.66 5.39 36.42
N ARG A 456 27.29 5.04 37.54
CA ARG A 456 28.34 5.88 38.17
C ARG A 456 29.73 5.46 37.68
N GLY A 457 30.46 6.40 37.05
CA GLY A 457 31.86 6.18 36.67
C GLY A 457 32.10 5.12 35.58
N GLY A 458 31.09 4.82 34.76
CA GLY A 458 31.19 3.87 33.63
C GLY A 458 30.92 2.40 33.96
N LYS A 459 30.54 2.07 35.20
CA LYS A 459 30.06 0.74 35.61
C LYS A 459 28.55 0.78 35.89
N LEU A 460 27.88 -0.36 35.68
CA LEU A 460 26.50 -0.56 36.14
C LEU A 460 26.49 -0.57 37.67
N ASP A 461 25.46 0.05 38.27
CA ASP A 461 25.20 -0.01 39.72
C ASP A 461 24.68 -1.42 40.10
N GLU A 462 24.24 -1.62 41.36
CA GLU A 462 23.67 -2.91 41.78
C GLU A 462 22.32 -3.18 41.08
N PRO A 463 21.98 -4.45 40.77
CA PRO A 463 20.68 -4.83 40.24
C PRO A 463 19.54 -4.36 41.16
N ILE A 464 18.48 -3.83 40.57
CA ILE A 464 17.24 -3.51 41.30
C ILE A 464 16.53 -4.84 41.61
N GLU A 465 16.31 -5.12 42.90
CA GLU A 465 15.47 -6.24 43.31
C GLU A 465 14.00 -5.91 43.07
N LEU A 466 13.32 -6.75 42.30
CA LEU A 466 11.94 -6.52 41.87
C LEU A 466 11.02 -7.69 42.26
N PRO A 467 9.76 -7.40 42.60
CA PRO A 467 8.75 -8.45 42.73
C PRO A 467 8.43 -9.06 41.35
N PRO A 468 7.97 -10.33 41.28
CA PRO A 468 7.66 -11.01 40.02
C PRO A 468 6.63 -10.27 39.14
N GLU A 469 5.76 -9.46 39.74
CA GLU A 469 4.72 -8.70 39.05
C GLU A 469 5.23 -7.40 38.42
N ALA A 470 6.44 -6.95 38.75
CA ALA A 470 6.98 -5.67 38.25
C ALA A 470 7.26 -5.68 36.75
N TYR A 471 7.44 -6.86 36.15
CA TYR A 471 7.66 -6.98 34.72
C TYR A 471 7.22 -8.35 34.18
N GLN A 472 6.92 -8.37 32.88
CA GLN A 472 6.63 -9.56 32.12
C GLN A 472 7.49 -9.58 30.86
N VAL A 473 8.15 -10.71 30.63
CA VAL A 473 8.84 -10.97 29.36
C VAL A 473 7.94 -11.85 28.51
N ASP A 474 7.64 -11.40 27.29
CA ASP A 474 6.97 -12.18 26.25
C ASP A 474 7.96 -12.45 25.11
N PRO A 475 8.66 -13.60 25.13
CA PRO A 475 9.65 -13.95 24.12
C PRO A 475 9.07 -14.15 22.73
N LEU A 476 7.81 -14.62 22.63
CA LEU A 476 7.18 -14.89 21.34
C LEU A 476 6.75 -13.61 20.63
N ARG A 477 6.42 -12.58 21.41
CA ARG A 477 6.21 -11.22 20.90
C ARG A 477 7.47 -10.36 20.91
N ALA A 478 8.59 -10.91 21.35
CA ALA A 478 9.87 -10.22 21.50
C ALA A 478 9.74 -8.90 22.28
N THR A 479 8.99 -8.91 23.40
CA THR A 479 8.69 -7.71 24.19
C THR A 479 8.90 -7.90 25.69
N ILE A 480 9.27 -6.83 26.37
CA ILE A 480 9.35 -6.74 27.83
C ILE A 480 8.44 -5.60 28.27
N THR A 481 7.45 -5.90 29.10
CA THR A 481 6.55 -4.90 29.70
C THR A 481 6.87 -4.78 31.18
N TYR A 482 6.92 -3.57 31.72
CA TYR A 482 7.25 -3.32 33.12
C TYR A 482 6.48 -2.13 33.69
N ASP A 483 6.15 -2.22 34.97
CA ASP A 483 5.40 -1.21 35.71
C ASP A 483 6.35 -0.42 36.61
N LEU A 484 6.62 0.84 36.23
CA LEU A 484 7.51 1.75 36.97
C LEU A 484 7.01 2.04 38.39
N ASN A 485 5.71 1.87 38.69
CA ASN A 485 5.17 2.08 40.04
C ASN A 485 5.58 0.97 41.02
N LEU A 486 6.01 -0.18 40.51
CA LEU A 486 6.44 -1.32 41.32
C LEU A 486 7.97 -1.33 41.53
N PHE A 487 8.69 -0.35 40.98
CA PHE A 487 10.13 -0.23 41.15
C PHE A 487 10.45 0.55 42.43
N PRO A 488 11.31 0.01 43.32
CA PRO A 488 11.74 0.73 44.53
C PRO A 488 12.64 1.93 44.21
N GLU A 489 13.31 1.91 43.06
CA GLU A 489 14.19 2.95 42.54
C GLU A 489 13.96 3.16 41.05
N THR A 490 14.09 4.39 40.55
CA THR A 490 13.88 4.69 39.13
C THR A 490 14.90 3.93 38.26
N PRO A 491 14.46 2.99 37.40
CA PRO A 491 15.36 2.26 36.54
C PRO A 491 15.86 3.17 35.41
N ALA A 492 17.13 3.02 35.05
CA ALA A 492 17.77 3.77 33.96
C ALA A 492 18.29 2.87 32.84
N ILE A 493 18.57 1.60 33.15
CA ILE A 493 19.12 0.63 32.19
C ILE A 493 18.49 -0.75 32.40
N ALA A 494 18.14 -1.43 31.31
CA ALA A 494 17.81 -2.85 31.30
C ALA A 494 18.91 -3.64 30.57
N VAL A 495 19.37 -4.73 31.16
CA VAL A 495 20.34 -5.66 30.55
C VAL A 495 19.75 -7.05 30.56
N GLY A 496 19.88 -7.77 29.45
CA GLY A 496 19.31 -9.10 29.34
C GLY A 496 19.63 -9.81 28.04
N SER A 497 18.91 -10.89 27.79
CA SER A 497 18.93 -11.62 26.52
C SER A 497 17.51 -11.86 26.05
N MET A 498 17.23 -11.53 24.79
CA MET A 498 15.95 -11.84 24.13
C MET A 498 16.18 -12.96 23.11
N PRO A 499 15.43 -14.08 23.17
CA PRO A 499 15.51 -15.10 22.14
C PRO A 499 14.87 -14.60 20.84
N LEU A 500 15.57 -14.85 19.75
CA LEU A 500 15.10 -14.72 18.37
C LEU A 500 15.08 -16.11 17.74
N PHE A 501 14.33 -16.30 16.66
CA PHE A 501 14.19 -17.60 16.03
C PHE A 501 14.77 -17.57 14.61
N LEU A 502 15.43 -18.67 14.23
CA LEU A 502 16.07 -18.80 12.93
C LEU A 502 15.85 -20.21 12.37
N ALA A 503 15.19 -20.31 11.22
CA ALA A 503 15.03 -21.56 10.50
C ALA A 503 16.28 -21.88 9.66
N THR A 504 16.73 -23.15 9.72
CA THR A 504 17.64 -23.70 8.71
C THR A 504 16.82 -24.18 7.53
N VAL A 505 17.12 -23.66 6.33
CA VAL A 505 16.32 -23.90 5.13
C VAL A 505 17.13 -24.66 4.08
N ALA A 506 16.66 -25.86 3.71
CA ALA A 506 17.17 -26.60 2.57
C ALA A 506 16.49 -26.14 1.27
N LYS A 507 17.28 -25.72 0.29
CA LYS A 507 16.82 -25.33 -1.04
C LYS A 507 17.09 -26.43 -2.06
N GLN A 508 16.10 -26.75 -2.88
CA GLN A 508 16.23 -27.65 -4.04
C GLN A 508 15.51 -27.06 -5.25
N ALA A 509 15.88 -27.52 -6.45
CA ALA A 509 15.27 -27.10 -7.71
C ALA A 509 15.02 -28.31 -8.60
N TYR A 510 13.86 -28.34 -9.24
CA TYR A 510 13.39 -29.44 -10.07
C TYR A 510 12.87 -28.91 -11.41
N ASP A 511 13.23 -29.56 -12.51
CA ASP A 511 12.53 -29.35 -13.78
C ASP A 511 11.14 -30.02 -13.72
N ALA A 512 10.15 -29.45 -14.41
CA ALA A 512 8.76 -29.93 -14.42
C ALA A 512 8.63 -31.41 -14.84
N LYS A 513 9.58 -31.92 -15.63
CA LYS A 513 9.60 -33.31 -16.12
C LYS A 513 10.16 -34.29 -15.09
N SER A 514 10.77 -33.81 -14.02
CA SER A 514 11.48 -34.61 -13.01
C SER A 514 11.08 -34.21 -11.59
N LEU A 515 9.82 -33.83 -11.40
CA LEU A 515 9.29 -33.49 -10.08
C LEU A 515 9.28 -34.72 -9.15
N PRO A 516 9.60 -34.54 -7.85
CA PRO A 516 9.47 -35.60 -6.87
C PRO A 516 8.00 -36.01 -6.72
N LYS A 517 7.77 -37.25 -6.27
CA LYS A 517 6.43 -37.75 -6.01
C LYS A 517 5.71 -36.83 -5.02
N GLY A 518 4.48 -36.43 -5.36
CA GLY A 518 3.67 -35.50 -4.57
C GLY A 518 3.68 -34.06 -5.10
N LEU A 519 4.55 -33.73 -6.06
CA LEU A 519 4.48 -32.48 -6.82
C LEU A 519 4.08 -32.77 -8.26
N GLU A 520 3.17 -31.96 -8.79
CA GLU A 520 2.72 -32.09 -10.18
C GLU A 520 2.42 -30.71 -10.77
N ILE A 521 2.88 -30.44 -11.98
CA ILE A 521 2.47 -29.25 -12.74
C ILE A 521 1.34 -29.63 -13.70
N LYS A 522 0.23 -28.89 -13.66
CA LYS A 522 -0.88 -28.98 -14.62
C LYS A 522 -1.16 -27.58 -15.15
N ASP A 523 -0.89 -27.36 -16.43
CA ASP A 523 -1.04 -26.06 -17.09
C ASP A 523 -0.31 -24.93 -16.34
N ASN A 524 -1.04 -23.99 -15.74
CA ASN A 524 -0.50 -22.88 -14.94
C ASN A 524 -0.50 -23.15 -13.42
N THR A 525 -0.68 -24.41 -13.01
CA THR A 525 -0.80 -24.78 -11.60
C THR A 525 0.32 -25.67 -11.11
N LEU A 526 0.70 -25.50 -9.85
CA LEU A 526 1.48 -26.46 -9.07
C LEU A 526 0.56 -27.13 -8.05
N VAL A 527 0.41 -28.44 -8.16
CA VAL A 527 -0.32 -29.29 -7.21
C VAL A 527 0.67 -29.91 -6.23
N VAL A 528 0.39 -29.78 -4.93
CA VAL A 528 1.26 -30.19 -3.83
C VAL A 528 0.52 -31.15 -2.90
N ASP A 529 1.01 -32.38 -2.76
CA ASP A 529 0.55 -33.32 -1.73
C ASP A 529 0.98 -32.83 -0.35
N LEU A 530 0.01 -32.36 0.45
CA LEU A 530 0.26 -31.72 1.74
C LEU A 530 0.63 -32.72 2.84
N LYS A 531 0.46 -34.01 2.60
CA LYS A 531 0.99 -35.05 3.49
C LYS A 531 2.49 -35.24 3.28
N ALA A 532 2.94 -35.19 2.03
CA ALA A 532 4.36 -35.30 1.69
C ALA A 532 5.12 -33.98 1.92
N PHE A 533 4.44 -32.86 1.73
CA PHE A 533 4.98 -31.51 1.85
C PHE A 533 4.10 -30.63 2.74
N PRO A 534 4.20 -30.75 4.07
CA PRO A 534 3.40 -29.95 5.01
C PRO A 534 3.58 -28.44 4.80
N ALA A 535 2.47 -27.70 4.73
CA ALA A 535 2.48 -26.26 4.46
C ALA A 535 3.17 -25.42 5.54
N ASN A 536 3.34 -25.92 6.76
CA ASN A 536 4.08 -25.24 7.83
C ASN A 536 5.61 -25.37 7.69
N GLU A 537 6.10 -26.24 6.80
CA GLU A 537 7.53 -26.55 6.63
C GLU A 537 8.06 -26.25 5.23
N TRP A 538 7.18 -26.17 4.24
CA TRP A 538 7.56 -26.05 2.83
C TRP A 538 7.05 -24.78 2.19
N ARG A 539 7.89 -24.15 1.35
CA ARG A 539 7.51 -23.09 0.43
C ARG A 539 7.92 -23.47 -0.99
N PHE A 540 7.11 -23.03 -1.96
CA PHE A 540 7.28 -23.34 -3.37
C PHE A 540 7.31 -22.07 -4.19
N PHE A 541 8.28 -21.97 -5.08
CA PHE A 541 8.38 -20.90 -6.06
C PHE A 541 8.59 -21.52 -7.42
N VAL A 542 7.99 -20.95 -8.46
CA VAL A 542 8.05 -21.53 -9.80
C VAL A 542 8.64 -20.54 -10.79
N LYS A 543 9.32 -21.08 -11.79
CA LYS A 543 9.86 -20.32 -12.90
C LYS A 543 9.32 -20.85 -14.22
N ASP A 544 9.28 -19.99 -15.22
CA ASP A 544 9.08 -20.38 -16.61
C ASP A 544 10.42 -20.79 -17.27
N ASP A 545 10.38 -21.04 -18.58
CA ASP A 545 11.55 -21.39 -19.39
C ASP A 545 12.54 -20.23 -19.58
N SER A 546 12.10 -18.98 -19.45
CA SER A 546 12.98 -17.81 -19.41
C SER A 546 13.79 -17.72 -18.10
N GLY A 547 13.39 -18.48 -17.08
CA GLY A 547 14.07 -18.55 -15.78
C GLY A 547 13.63 -17.48 -14.79
N ASN A 548 12.57 -16.73 -15.11
CA ASN A 548 11.98 -15.72 -14.25
C ASN A 548 10.94 -16.34 -13.32
N TYR A 549 10.82 -15.84 -12.10
CA TYR A 549 9.79 -16.32 -11.16
C TYR A 549 8.42 -15.87 -11.63
N LEU A 550 7.44 -16.78 -11.63
CA LEU A 550 6.06 -16.44 -11.98
C LEU A 550 5.31 -15.92 -10.75
N LYS A 551 4.48 -14.89 -10.97
CA LYS A 551 3.61 -14.35 -9.92
C LYS A 551 2.47 -15.32 -9.61
N GLN A 552 2.32 -15.67 -8.34
CA GLN A 552 1.18 -16.45 -7.87
C GLN A 552 -0.09 -15.59 -7.91
N ILE A 553 -1.17 -16.15 -8.46
CA ILE A 553 -2.50 -15.55 -8.50
C ILE A 553 -3.23 -15.82 -7.18
N LEU A 554 -3.37 -17.09 -6.83
CA LEU A 554 -4.06 -17.57 -5.63
C LEU A 554 -3.63 -19.00 -5.30
N SER A 555 -4.02 -19.48 -4.11
CA SER A 555 -3.86 -20.86 -3.69
C SER A 555 -5.14 -21.42 -3.10
N VAL A 556 -5.42 -22.70 -3.34
CA VAL A 556 -6.58 -23.43 -2.80
C VAL A 556 -6.13 -24.71 -2.10
N SER A 557 -6.60 -24.92 -0.88
CA SER A 557 -6.47 -26.17 -0.13
C SER A 557 -7.65 -27.09 -0.44
N HIS A 558 -7.34 -28.33 -0.81
CA HIS A 558 -8.33 -29.38 -1.01
C HIS A 558 -8.33 -30.32 0.20
N ASP A 559 -9.41 -30.27 0.97
CA ASP A 559 -9.52 -30.89 2.29
C ASP A 559 -10.31 -32.21 2.22
N ALA A 560 -10.05 -33.12 3.16
CA ALA A 560 -10.72 -34.42 3.22
C ALA A 560 -12.21 -34.31 3.56
N GLY A 561 -12.63 -33.22 4.20
CA GLY A 561 -13.98 -32.90 4.65
C GLY A 561 -14.00 -31.47 5.22
N ALA A 562 -15.17 -30.97 5.63
CA ALA A 562 -15.31 -29.58 6.10
C ALA A 562 -14.44 -29.26 7.32
N GLU A 563 -14.19 -30.25 8.18
CA GLU A 563 -13.27 -30.17 9.33
C GLU A 563 -12.10 -31.16 9.19
N GLY A 564 -11.89 -31.68 7.97
CA GLY A 564 -10.86 -32.67 7.69
C GLY A 564 -9.51 -32.01 7.41
N PRO A 565 -8.39 -32.77 7.51
CA PRO A 565 -7.09 -32.23 7.14
C PRO A 565 -7.02 -31.92 5.64
N ALA A 566 -6.15 -30.97 5.30
CA ALA A 566 -5.78 -30.66 3.94
C ALA A 566 -5.07 -31.86 3.28
N LEU A 567 -5.52 -32.25 2.09
CA LEU A 567 -4.96 -33.37 1.33
C LEU A 567 -3.92 -32.89 0.32
N PHE A 568 -4.26 -31.89 -0.46
CA PHE A 568 -3.36 -31.27 -1.42
C PHE A 568 -3.65 -29.79 -1.61
N GLY A 569 -2.62 -29.00 -1.89
CA GLY A 569 -2.71 -27.60 -2.25
C GLY A 569 -2.59 -27.42 -3.76
N VAL A 570 -3.26 -26.41 -4.31
CA VAL A 570 -3.10 -25.98 -5.70
C VAL A 570 -2.74 -24.51 -5.73
N HIS A 571 -1.59 -24.20 -6.33
CA HIS A 571 -1.10 -22.84 -6.53
C HIS A 571 -1.25 -22.46 -7.99
N TYR A 572 -1.90 -21.33 -8.27
CA TYR A 572 -2.16 -20.83 -9.62
C TYR A 572 -1.21 -19.68 -9.94
N PHE A 573 -0.67 -19.64 -11.15
CA PHE A 573 0.31 -18.63 -11.55
C PHE A 573 -0.09 -17.92 -12.85
N TYR A 574 0.39 -16.68 -12.99
CA TYR A 574 0.35 -15.95 -14.25
C TYR A 574 1.45 -16.44 -15.19
N GLY A 575 1.16 -17.50 -15.95
CA GLY A 575 2.09 -18.15 -16.86
C GLY A 575 2.24 -19.63 -16.56
N ARG A 576 3.05 -20.33 -17.36
CA ARG A 576 3.22 -21.80 -17.25
C ARG A 576 4.53 -22.15 -16.56
N PRO A 577 4.48 -22.78 -15.37
CA PRO A 577 5.67 -23.27 -14.70
C PRO A 577 6.42 -24.32 -15.52
N THR A 578 7.74 -24.18 -15.62
CA THR A 578 8.63 -25.22 -16.19
C THR A 578 9.66 -25.71 -15.17
N ARG A 579 9.84 -24.98 -14.06
CA ARG A 579 10.72 -25.33 -12.95
C ARG A 579 10.07 -25.00 -11.61
N VAL A 580 10.37 -25.81 -10.60
CA VAL A 580 9.92 -25.62 -9.21
C VAL A 580 11.15 -25.54 -8.32
N GLU A 581 11.26 -24.46 -7.55
CA GLU A 581 12.18 -24.34 -6.43
C GLU A 581 11.43 -24.63 -5.12
N THR A 582 11.99 -25.50 -4.29
CA THR A 582 11.43 -25.89 -3.00
C THR A 582 12.34 -25.41 -1.87
N TYR A 583 11.73 -24.90 -0.81
CA TYR A 583 12.40 -24.43 0.39
C TYR A 583 11.80 -25.17 1.59
N GLN A 584 12.60 -26.00 2.24
CA GLN A 584 12.19 -26.83 3.37
C GLN A 584 12.87 -26.36 4.64
N ARG A 585 12.09 -26.09 5.68
CA ARG A 585 12.60 -25.97 7.04
C ARG A 585 13.10 -27.33 7.53
N THR A 586 14.40 -27.44 7.83
CA THR A 586 14.99 -28.66 8.38
C THR A 586 15.21 -28.58 9.90
N GLU A 587 15.36 -27.37 10.44
CA GLU A 587 15.56 -27.12 11.86
C GLU A 587 15.12 -25.69 12.19
N VAL A 588 14.72 -25.43 13.43
CA VAL A 588 14.53 -24.08 13.98
C VAL A 588 15.41 -23.94 15.20
N GLY A 589 16.32 -22.97 15.16
CA GLY A 589 17.20 -22.63 16.26
C GLY A 589 16.73 -21.39 17.01
N THR A 590 17.12 -21.30 18.28
CA THR A 590 16.93 -20.11 19.11
C THR A 590 18.24 -19.34 19.22
N VAL A 591 18.25 -18.11 18.73
CA VAL A 591 19.37 -17.18 18.73
C VAL A 591 19.23 -16.23 19.92
N GLN A 592 20.21 -16.20 20.82
CA GLN A 592 20.18 -15.29 21.97
C GLN A 592 20.73 -13.90 21.58
N TYR A 593 19.85 -12.89 21.63
CA TYR A 593 20.20 -11.49 21.41
C TYR A 593 20.43 -10.78 22.75
N GLY A 594 21.70 -10.59 23.10
CA GLY A 594 22.08 -9.81 24.28
C GLY A 594 21.84 -8.32 24.06
N PHE A 595 21.25 -7.64 25.05
CA PHE A 595 20.94 -6.21 24.98
C PHE A 595 21.36 -5.46 26.23
N GLU A 596 21.68 -4.18 26.03
CA GLU A 596 21.77 -3.14 27.06
C GLU A 596 20.99 -1.94 26.54
N VAL A 597 19.86 -1.62 27.19
CA VAL A 597 18.92 -0.59 26.74
C VAL A 597 18.84 0.50 27.80
N LYS A 598 19.02 1.75 27.37
CA LYS A 598 18.74 2.91 28.22
C LYS A 598 17.23 3.13 28.26
N LEU A 599 16.70 3.35 29.46
CA LEU A 599 15.27 3.53 29.71
C LEU A 599 14.93 5.00 29.86
N ASP A 600 13.85 5.41 29.22
CA ASP A 600 13.27 6.74 29.37
C ASP A 600 12.56 6.88 30.71
N LYS A 601 12.52 8.11 31.21
CA LYS A 601 11.79 8.44 32.44
C LYS A 601 10.32 8.63 32.11
N ALA A 602 9.45 8.29 33.05
CA ALA A 602 8.03 8.64 32.94
C ALA A 602 7.87 10.16 32.70
N PRO A 603 6.96 10.58 31.81
CA PRO A 603 6.61 11.99 31.68
C PRO A 603 6.15 12.50 33.04
N VAL A 604 6.78 13.57 33.53
CA VAL A 604 6.40 14.20 34.78
C VAL A 604 5.11 14.96 34.52
N ASP A 605 4.02 14.58 35.18
CA ASP A 605 2.80 15.38 35.22
C ASP A 605 3.17 16.77 35.76
N ASP A 606 3.16 17.77 34.88
CA ASP A 606 3.34 19.17 35.25
C ASP A 606 2.03 19.69 35.85
N VAL A 607 1.62 19.09 36.97
CA VAL A 607 0.57 19.65 37.84
C VAL A 607 1.28 20.45 38.91
N SER A 608 1.57 21.71 38.57
CA SER A 608 1.91 22.72 39.57
C SER A 608 0.69 23.00 40.47
N PRO A 609 0.89 23.27 41.77
CA PRO A 609 -0.16 23.37 42.79
C PRO A 609 -1.09 24.59 42.68
#